data_AF-A0A4Q2ZDF7-F1
#
_entry.id   AF-A0A4Q2ZDF7-F1
#
_cell.length_a   1.000
_cell.length_b   1.000
_cell.length_c   1.000
_cell.angle_alpha   90.00
_cell.angle_beta   90.00
_cell.angle_gamma   90.00
#
_symmetry.space_group_name_H-M   'P 1'
#
loop_
_entity.id
_entity.type
_entity.pdbx_description
1 polymer ?
#
loop_
_entity_poly.entity_id
_entity_poly.type
_entity_poly.pdbx_seq_one_letter_code
_entity_poly.pdbx_strand_id
1 'polypeptide(L)'
;ALGVVGVNLLYGAFFLHHEPDLLVESLLDKLTTGRIEIDVIEFKGIEFRAVDNRLISLKLVQLGLSGAAMFGANGEVLQPSEVLYKKAVLVERGSFRPPTHVNFDMLECALEKFKADPAVQGEEVLPLFELTMRNLLAGGDQIDRRDFLARADLLAACGMTVLISDYFEYYRLAAYLAWRTKERIGIVMGAPSLIELFEEKYYTQLPGGILESFGRLFKNNLKLYVYPLMNPTSGQLTTIENLPVAPELEKLYGYLADRGSFVALDNFNPDYLSIYSRDVLKKIATGDLAWKDMVPDGVSDLIVDRRFFGCQG
;
A
#
# COMPACT_ATOMS: atom_id res chain seq x y z
N ALA A 1 17.30 -24.76 -6.23
CA ALA A 1 16.77 -23.45 -6.61
C ALA A 1 17.90 -22.43 -6.75
N LEU A 2 18.64 -22.13 -5.67
CA LEU A 2 19.69 -21.11 -5.67
C LEU A 2 20.76 -21.27 -6.77
N GLY A 3 21.28 -22.47 -7.00
CA GLY A 3 22.25 -22.71 -8.08
C GLY A 3 21.70 -22.43 -9.48
N VAL A 4 20.41 -22.70 -9.73
CA VAL A 4 19.75 -22.39 -11.02
C VAL A 4 19.60 -20.89 -11.18
N VAL A 5 19.17 -20.17 -10.14
CA VAL A 5 19.12 -18.69 -10.16
C VAL A 5 20.48 -18.08 -10.40
N GLY A 6 21.55 -18.62 -9.81
CA GLY A 6 22.91 -18.15 -10.08
C GLY A 6 23.31 -18.29 -11.55
N VAL A 7 22.97 -19.43 -12.19
CA VAL A 7 23.19 -19.63 -13.63
C VAL A 7 22.35 -18.68 -14.47
N ASN A 8 21.07 -18.51 -14.14
CA ASN A 8 20.16 -17.60 -14.83
C ASN A 8 20.62 -16.14 -14.70
N LEU A 9 21.11 -15.73 -13.53
CA LEU A 9 21.66 -14.40 -13.30
C LEU A 9 22.92 -14.16 -14.13
N LEU A 10 23.84 -15.13 -14.18
CA LEU A 10 25.02 -15.02 -15.05
C LEU A 10 24.61 -14.91 -16.52
N TYR A 11 23.71 -15.78 -16.98
CA TYR A 11 23.19 -15.72 -18.35
C TYR A 11 22.57 -14.34 -18.64
N GLY A 12 21.68 -13.88 -17.76
CA GLY A 12 21.04 -12.58 -17.88
C GLY A 12 22.06 -11.43 -17.93
N ALA A 13 23.07 -11.44 -17.08
CA ALA A 13 24.13 -10.42 -17.08
C ALA A 13 24.96 -10.44 -18.38
N PHE A 14 25.33 -11.62 -18.89
CA PHE A 14 26.15 -11.70 -20.11
C PHE A 14 25.37 -11.41 -21.39
N PHE A 15 24.11 -11.87 -21.47
CA PHE A 15 23.37 -11.89 -22.74
C PHE A 15 22.14 -10.98 -22.76
N LEU A 16 21.60 -10.57 -21.62
CA LEU A 16 20.35 -9.78 -21.51
C LEU A 16 20.53 -8.44 -20.75
N HIS A 17 21.75 -8.02 -20.41
CA HIS A 17 21.96 -6.78 -19.63
C HIS A 17 21.41 -5.51 -20.30
N HIS A 18 21.28 -5.50 -21.62
CA HIS A 18 20.71 -4.39 -22.38
C HIS A 18 19.16 -4.36 -22.33
N GLU A 19 18.53 -5.44 -21.86
CA GLU A 19 17.09 -5.57 -21.64
C GLU A 19 16.80 -6.03 -20.20
N PRO A 20 16.89 -5.12 -19.20
CA PRO A 20 16.76 -5.45 -17.78
C PRO A 20 15.47 -6.20 -17.42
N ASP A 21 14.36 -5.90 -18.09
CA ASP A 21 13.09 -6.59 -17.88
C ASP A 21 13.19 -8.08 -18.25
N LEU A 22 13.79 -8.40 -19.40
CA LEU A 22 14.02 -9.78 -19.84
C LEU A 22 15.02 -10.50 -18.93
N LEU A 23 16.04 -9.78 -18.45
CA LEU A 23 16.99 -10.31 -17.48
C LEU A 23 16.25 -10.79 -16.22
N VAL A 24 15.38 -9.96 -15.64
CA VAL A 24 14.60 -10.32 -14.44
C VAL A 24 13.68 -11.51 -14.73
N GLU A 25 12.99 -11.52 -15.87
CA GLU A 25 12.14 -12.64 -16.28
C GLU A 25 12.94 -13.95 -16.40
N SER A 26 14.15 -13.90 -16.95
CA SER A 26 15.03 -15.06 -17.10
C SER A 26 15.44 -15.71 -15.78
N LEU A 27 15.37 -14.98 -14.65
CA LEU A 27 15.68 -15.53 -13.33
C LEU A 27 14.76 -16.69 -12.95
N LEU A 28 13.54 -16.72 -13.49
CA LEU A 28 12.57 -17.80 -13.31
C LEU A 28 12.75 -18.99 -14.24
N ASP A 29 13.72 -18.98 -15.17
CA ASP A 29 13.87 -20.11 -16.09
C ASP A 29 14.10 -21.42 -15.32
N LYS A 30 13.24 -22.42 -15.61
CA LYS A 30 13.15 -23.72 -14.93
C LYS A 30 12.90 -23.65 -13.42
N LEU A 31 12.33 -22.55 -12.93
CA LEU A 31 11.94 -22.37 -11.55
C LEU A 31 10.47 -21.98 -11.44
N THR A 32 9.89 -22.28 -10.28
CA THR A 32 8.59 -21.76 -9.87
C THR A 32 8.80 -20.80 -8.72
N THR A 33 7.93 -19.79 -8.62
CA THR A 33 7.97 -18.74 -7.59
C THR A 33 7.92 -19.30 -6.16
N GLY A 34 7.31 -20.47 -5.94
CA GLY A 34 7.29 -21.10 -4.62
C GLY A 34 8.64 -21.68 -4.14
N ARG A 35 9.68 -21.71 -5.00
CA ARG A 35 11.00 -22.29 -4.65
C ARG A 35 12.06 -21.26 -4.29
N ILE A 36 11.85 -20.00 -4.64
CA ILE A 36 12.76 -18.90 -4.34
C ILE A 36 12.00 -17.58 -4.29
N GLU A 37 12.35 -16.75 -3.30
CA GLU A 37 11.94 -15.35 -3.22
C GLU A 37 13.18 -14.49 -3.49
N ILE A 38 13.05 -13.48 -4.34
CA ILE A 38 14.06 -12.46 -4.60
C ILE A 38 13.49 -11.16 -4.06
N ASP A 39 13.83 -10.82 -2.82
CA ASP A 39 13.29 -9.63 -2.14
C ASP A 39 13.67 -8.33 -2.85
N VAL A 40 14.93 -8.21 -3.28
CA VAL A 40 15.50 -7.00 -3.88
C VAL A 40 16.43 -7.37 -5.03
N ILE A 41 16.40 -6.53 -6.06
CA ILE A 41 17.37 -6.51 -7.15
C ILE A 41 17.73 -5.05 -7.42
N GLU A 42 19.00 -4.79 -7.73
CA GLU A 42 19.49 -3.45 -8.01
C GLU A 42 20.52 -3.48 -9.13
N PHE A 43 20.26 -2.68 -10.16
CA PHE A 43 21.16 -2.47 -11.28
C PHE A 43 22.01 -1.22 -11.02
N LYS A 44 23.34 -1.36 -11.10
CA LYS A 44 24.32 -0.30 -10.89
C LYS A 44 25.41 -0.32 -11.95
N GLY A 45 25.90 0.85 -12.32
CA GLY A 45 26.98 1.02 -13.28
C GLY A 45 26.55 1.82 -14.50
N ILE A 46 27.52 2.21 -15.32
CA ILE A 46 27.30 3.11 -16.47
C ILE A 46 26.29 2.55 -17.48
N GLU A 47 26.31 1.23 -17.69
CA GLU A 47 25.41 0.52 -18.60
C GLU A 47 23.95 0.54 -18.13
N PHE A 48 23.70 0.76 -16.83
CA PHE A 48 22.36 0.74 -16.25
C PHE A 48 21.85 2.14 -15.85
N ARG A 49 22.49 3.22 -16.29
CA ARG A 49 22.10 4.60 -15.92
C ARG A 49 20.67 4.99 -16.32
N ALA A 50 20.10 4.29 -17.29
CA ALA A 50 18.73 4.51 -17.76
C ALA A 50 17.69 3.60 -17.05
N VAL A 51 18.15 2.70 -16.18
CA VAL A 51 17.29 1.77 -15.45
C VAL A 51 16.78 2.45 -14.20
N ASP A 52 15.46 2.56 -14.09
CA ASP A 52 14.80 2.90 -12.83
C ASP A 52 14.61 1.62 -12.02
N ASN A 53 15.41 1.44 -10.96
CA ASN A 53 15.34 0.24 -10.12
C ASN A 53 13.96 0.03 -9.49
N ARG A 54 13.12 1.06 -9.38
CA ARG A 54 11.76 0.93 -8.86
C ARG A 54 10.84 0.19 -9.81
N LEU A 55 11.02 0.39 -11.12
CA LEU A 55 10.30 -0.38 -12.14
C LEU A 55 10.74 -1.85 -12.14
N ILE A 56 12.02 -2.11 -11.86
CA ILE A 56 12.55 -3.46 -11.74
C ILE A 56 12.00 -4.15 -10.49
N SER A 57 11.97 -3.47 -9.34
CA SER A 57 11.36 -4.03 -8.13
C SER A 57 9.85 -4.27 -8.30
N LEU A 58 9.13 -3.37 -8.99
CA LEU A 58 7.75 -3.61 -9.39
C LEU A 58 7.63 -4.87 -10.27
N LYS A 59 8.56 -5.08 -11.21
CA LYS A 59 8.59 -6.26 -12.07
C LYS A 59 8.79 -7.55 -11.28
N LEU A 60 9.60 -7.56 -10.21
CA LEU A 60 9.70 -8.72 -9.31
C LEU A 60 8.36 -9.10 -8.70
N VAL A 61 7.60 -8.10 -8.24
CA VAL A 61 6.25 -8.32 -7.67
C VAL A 61 5.29 -8.81 -8.76
N GLN A 62 5.33 -8.23 -9.96
CA GLN A 62 4.53 -8.70 -11.11
C GLN A 62 4.79 -10.16 -11.46
N LEU A 63 6.04 -10.62 -11.37
CA LEU A 63 6.43 -11.99 -11.69
C LEU A 63 6.19 -12.97 -10.54
N GLY A 64 5.76 -12.49 -9.36
CA GLY A 64 5.64 -13.30 -8.15
C GLY A 64 6.99 -13.78 -7.60
N LEU A 65 8.10 -13.18 -8.04
CA LEU A 65 9.43 -13.44 -7.48
C LEU A 65 9.59 -12.82 -6.10
N SER A 66 8.85 -11.76 -5.82
CA SER A 66 8.67 -11.19 -4.48
C SER A 66 7.19 -10.93 -4.24
N GLY A 67 6.74 -11.06 -3.00
CA GLY A 67 5.39 -10.63 -2.63
C GLY A 67 5.26 -9.12 -2.44
N ALA A 68 6.38 -8.42 -2.23
CA ALA A 68 6.39 -6.97 -2.08
C ALA A 68 7.74 -6.30 -2.39
N ALA A 69 7.70 -5.02 -2.70
CA ALA A 69 8.87 -4.15 -2.89
C ALA A 69 8.71 -2.87 -2.06
N MET A 70 9.80 -2.32 -1.53
CA MET A 70 9.77 -1.10 -0.73
C MET A 70 10.68 -0.01 -1.31
N PHE A 71 10.24 1.25 -1.18
CA PHE A 71 10.98 2.43 -1.62
C PHE A 71 11.02 3.48 -0.53
N GLY A 72 12.19 4.09 -0.34
CA GLY A 72 12.38 5.19 0.58
C GLY A 72 11.85 6.51 0.02
N ALA A 73 11.76 7.51 0.88
CA ALA A 73 11.36 8.87 0.52
C ALA A 73 12.30 9.55 -0.49
N ASN A 74 13.54 9.07 -0.62
CA ASN A 74 14.51 9.53 -1.61
C ASN A 74 14.46 8.70 -2.93
N GLY A 75 13.51 7.76 -3.05
CA GLY A 75 13.36 6.88 -4.21
C GLY A 75 14.30 5.66 -4.22
N GLU A 76 15.09 5.43 -3.18
CA GLU A 76 15.95 4.26 -3.08
C GLU A 76 15.14 2.97 -2.90
N VAL A 77 15.63 1.86 -3.46
CA VAL A 77 15.04 0.54 -3.22
C VAL A 77 15.48 0.05 -1.84
N LEU A 78 14.53 -0.38 -1.03
CA LEU A 78 14.74 -0.80 0.34
C LEU A 78 14.59 -2.31 0.48
N GLN A 79 15.45 -2.93 1.29
CA GLN A 79 15.30 -4.33 1.71
C GLN A 79 14.21 -4.42 2.79
N PRO A 80 13.03 -5.02 2.51
CA PRO A 80 11.90 -4.96 3.44
C PRO A 80 12.21 -5.58 4.81
N SER A 81 12.95 -6.70 4.81
CA SER A 81 13.32 -7.40 6.04
C SER A 81 14.24 -6.58 6.95
N GLU A 82 15.01 -5.64 6.42
CA GLU A 82 15.87 -4.76 7.21
C GLU A 82 15.07 -3.56 7.73
N VAL A 83 14.29 -2.92 6.85
CA VAL A 83 13.54 -1.71 7.17
C VAL A 83 12.42 -1.96 8.16
N LEU A 84 11.75 -3.11 8.08
CA LEU A 84 10.66 -3.48 8.99
C LEU A 84 11.15 -4.04 10.33
N TYR A 85 12.40 -4.48 10.41
CA TYR A 85 12.90 -5.18 11.60
C TYR A 85 12.88 -4.28 12.84
N LYS A 86 12.27 -4.80 13.93
CA LYS A 86 12.11 -4.09 15.22
C LYS A 86 11.39 -2.73 15.12
N LYS A 87 10.61 -2.51 14.06
CA LYS A 87 9.77 -1.31 13.95
C LYS A 87 8.31 -1.67 14.18
N ALA A 88 7.61 -0.82 14.91
CA ALA A 88 6.16 -0.83 14.96
C ALA A 88 5.65 -0.23 13.64
N VAL A 89 4.86 -1.00 12.88
CA VAL A 89 4.50 -0.65 11.50
C VAL A 89 3.08 -0.14 11.45
N LEU A 90 2.88 1.03 10.84
CA LEU A 90 1.56 1.57 10.53
C LEU A 90 1.44 1.72 9.02
N VAL A 91 0.54 0.96 8.39
CA VAL A 91 0.38 0.94 6.93
C VAL A 91 -0.99 1.51 6.53
N GLU A 92 -1.00 2.52 5.67
CA GLU A 92 -2.21 2.94 4.96
C GLU A 92 -2.21 2.39 3.54
N ARG A 93 -3.26 1.67 3.17
CA ARG A 93 -3.47 1.21 1.80
C ARG A 93 -4.30 2.21 1.01
N GLY A 94 -3.85 2.53 -0.21
CA GLY A 94 -4.59 3.44 -1.07
C GLY A 94 -4.18 3.38 -2.53
N SER A 95 -4.95 4.06 -3.38
CA SER A 95 -4.61 4.21 -4.80
C SER A 95 -3.59 5.32 -5.03
N PHE A 96 -3.55 6.35 -4.16
CA PHE A 96 -2.68 7.52 -4.21
C PHE A 96 -2.56 8.15 -5.60
N ARG A 97 -3.69 8.30 -6.28
CA ARG A 97 -3.76 8.78 -7.68
C ARG A 97 -4.62 10.05 -7.84
N PRO A 98 -4.11 11.25 -7.47
CA PRO A 98 -2.90 11.49 -6.66
C PRO A 98 -3.14 11.22 -5.16
N PRO A 99 -2.10 11.23 -4.31
CA PRO A 99 -2.31 11.34 -2.87
C PRO A 99 -2.96 12.69 -2.52
N THR A 100 -3.84 12.70 -1.52
CA THR A 100 -4.68 13.86 -1.16
C THR A 100 -4.59 14.16 0.33
N HIS A 101 -5.13 15.31 0.77
CA HIS A 101 -5.18 15.64 2.20
C HIS A 101 -5.87 14.57 3.05
N VAL A 102 -6.91 13.89 2.52
CA VAL A 102 -7.57 12.78 3.25
C VAL A 102 -6.62 11.64 3.58
N ASN A 103 -5.71 11.29 2.67
CA ASN A 103 -4.75 10.22 2.90
C ASN A 103 -3.79 10.61 4.03
N PHE A 104 -3.27 11.83 4.00
CA PHE A 104 -2.35 12.27 5.04
C PHE A 104 -3.03 12.46 6.39
N ASP A 105 -4.23 13.04 6.41
CA ASP A 105 -5.00 13.20 7.64
C ASP A 105 -5.34 11.84 8.27
N MET A 106 -5.73 10.86 7.44
CA MET A 106 -6.00 9.49 7.88
C MET A 106 -4.76 8.86 8.53
N LEU A 107 -3.59 8.93 7.87
CA LEU A 107 -2.34 8.39 8.41
C LEU A 107 -1.89 9.13 9.67
N GLU A 108 -1.98 10.46 9.70
CA GLU A 108 -1.58 11.31 10.84
C GLU A 108 -2.43 11.04 12.07
N CYS A 109 -3.75 11.00 11.89
CA CYS A 109 -4.70 10.65 12.96
C CYS A 109 -4.42 9.27 13.53
N ALA A 110 -4.18 8.29 12.65
CA ALA A 110 -3.82 6.94 13.06
C ALA A 110 -2.47 6.90 13.77
N LEU A 111 -1.48 7.67 13.30
CA LEU A 111 -0.14 7.71 13.89
C LEU A 111 -0.17 8.26 15.31
N GLU A 112 -0.96 9.31 15.56
CA GLU A 112 -1.17 9.86 16.91
C GLU A 112 -1.72 8.78 17.85
N LYS A 113 -2.82 8.12 17.47
CA LYS A 113 -3.44 7.06 18.29
C LYS A 113 -2.58 5.81 18.42
N PHE A 114 -1.85 5.44 17.37
CA PHE A 114 -0.94 4.29 17.36
C PHE A 114 0.21 4.51 18.33
N LYS A 115 0.82 5.70 18.35
CA LYS A 115 1.89 6.05 19.30
C LYS A 115 1.40 6.14 20.74
N ALA A 116 0.12 6.43 20.95
CA ALA A 116 -0.49 6.42 22.28
C ALA A 116 -0.72 5.01 22.85
N ASP A 117 -0.70 3.96 22.02
CA ASP A 117 -0.83 2.57 22.49
C ASP A 117 0.37 2.22 23.39
N PRO A 118 0.16 1.76 24.64
CA PRO A 118 1.25 1.40 25.55
C PRO A 118 2.22 0.36 24.98
N ALA A 119 1.80 -0.47 24.03
CA ALA A 119 2.66 -1.46 23.38
C ALA A 119 3.50 -0.88 22.23
N VAL A 120 3.32 0.40 21.89
CA VAL A 120 4.11 1.15 20.88
C VAL A 120 4.99 2.20 21.55
N GLN A 121 4.70 2.59 22.79
CA GLN A 121 5.46 3.59 23.52
C GLN A 121 6.94 3.20 23.65
N GLY A 122 7.82 4.06 23.14
CA GLY A 122 9.27 3.84 23.14
C GLY A 122 9.80 3.05 21.94
N GLU A 123 8.93 2.51 21.09
CA GLU A 123 9.32 1.81 19.88
C GLU A 123 9.50 2.77 18.69
N GLU A 124 10.37 2.39 17.76
CA GLU A 124 10.50 3.10 16.49
C GLU A 124 9.29 2.79 15.61
N VAL A 125 8.52 3.83 15.25
CA VAL A 125 7.34 3.68 14.39
C VAL A 125 7.72 3.94 12.93
N LEU A 126 7.35 3.01 12.05
CA LEU A 126 7.46 3.15 10.61
C LEU A 126 6.05 3.35 10.00
N PRO A 127 5.64 4.59 9.72
CA PRO A 127 4.48 4.85 8.88
C PRO A 127 4.85 4.63 7.40
N LEU A 128 3.99 3.94 6.67
CA LEU A 128 4.19 3.69 5.24
C LEU A 128 2.87 3.65 4.47
N PHE A 129 2.95 3.92 3.17
CA PHE A 129 1.83 3.80 2.25
C PHE A 129 1.96 2.53 1.40
N GLU A 130 0.87 1.80 1.22
CA GLU A 130 0.81 0.60 0.39
C GLU A 130 0.04 0.83 -0.92
N LEU A 131 0.72 0.62 -2.04
CA LEU A 131 0.14 0.49 -3.37
C LEU A 131 -0.02 -0.99 -3.73
N THR A 132 -1.25 -1.49 -3.84
CA THR A 132 -1.44 -2.88 -4.28
C THR A 132 -1.32 -3.01 -5.79
N MET A 133 -0.91 -4.18 -6.29
CA MET A 133 -0.93 -4.50 -7.72
C MET A 133 -2.31 -4.29 -8.34
N ARG A 134 -3.38 -4.55 -7.58
CA ARG A 134 -4.76 -4.28 -8.01
C ARG A 134 -5.03 -2.79 -8.21
N ASN A 135 -4.49 -1.92 -7.35
CA ASN A 135 -4.63 -0.47 -7.53
C ASN A 135 -3.85 0.05 -8.74
N LEU A 136 -2.76 -0.62 -9.11
CA LEU A 136 -1.96 -0.29 -10.29
C LEU A 136 -2.60 -0.78 -11.60
N LEU A 137 -3.39 -1.87 -11.53
CA LEU A 137 -4.16 -2.43 -12.65
C LEU A 137 -5.57 -1.84 -12.82
N ALA A 138 -6.02 -0.94 -11.93
CA ALA A 138 -7.40 -0.43 -11.97
C ALA A 138 -7.77 0.35 -13.25
N GLY A 139 -6.78 0.73 -14.07
CA GLY A 139 -6.97 1.43 -15.35
C GLY A 139 -6.89 0.54 -16.61
N GLY A 140 -6.66 -0.77 -16.48
CA GLY A 140 -6.55 -1.71 -17.60
C GLY A 140 -5.74 -2.96 -17.27
N ASP A 141 -5.58 -3.85 -18.26
CA ASP A 141 -4.92 -5.16 -18.07
C ASP A 141 -3.40 -5.08 -17.89
N GLN A 142 -2.80 -3.89 -18.08
CA GLN A 142 -1.38 -3.64 -17.94
C GLN A 142 -1.12 -2.48 -17.00
N ILE A 143 -0.01 -2.58 -16.27
CA ILE A 143 0.44 -1.50 -15.38
C ILE A 143 1.06 -0.38 -16.21
N ASP A 144 0.47 0.80 -16.10
CA ASP A 144 1.06 2.03 -16.61
C ASP A 144 2.27 2.41 -15.73
N ARG A 145 3.48 2.21 -16.29
CA ARG A 145 4.75 2.51 -15.62
C ARG A 145 4.86 3.99 -15.24
N ARG A 146 4.36 4.89 -16.08
CA ARG A 146 4.44 6.34 -15.83
C ARG A 146 3.49 6.72 -14.70
N ASP A 147 2.29 6.14 -14.70
CA ASP A 147 1.31 6.35 -13.62
C ASP A 147 1.82 5.80 -12.29
N PHE A 148 2.41 4.61 -12.28
CA PHE A 148 3.07 4.06 -11.10
C PHE A 148 4.17 5.00 -10.56
N LEU A 149 5.12 5.40 -11.42
CA LEU A 149 6.20 6.30 -11.02
C LEU A 149 5.67 7.63 -10.50
N ALA A 150 4.62 8.19 -11.11
CA ALA A 150 3.99 9.42 -10.63
C ALA A 150 3.46 9.27 -9.19
N ARG A 151 2.76 8.18 -8.88
CA ARG A 151 2.26 7.93 -7.52
C ARG A 151 3.40 7.75 -6.52
N ALA A 152 4.43 6.98 -6.89
CA ALA A 152 5.60 6.74 -6.04
C ALA A 152 6.40 8.04 -5.80
N ASP A 153 6.61 8.85 -6.85
CA ASP A 153 7.31 10.14 -6.76
C ASP A 153 6.57 11.13 -5.86
N LEU A 154 5.24 11.18 -5.94
CA LEU A 154 4.44 12.09 -5.11
C LEU A 154 4.46 11.70 -3.64
N LEU A 155 4.35 10.40 -3.33
CA LEU A 155 4.49 9.91 -1.96
C LEU A 155 5.91 10.14 -1.42
N ALA A 156 6.93 9.89 -2.24
CA ALA A 156 8.32 10.14 -1.89
C ALA A 156 8.59 11.63 -1.61
N ALA A 157 8.03 12.53 -2.44
CA ALA A 157 8.11 13.99 -2.24
C ALA A 157 7.46 14.44 -0.93
N CYS A 158 6.47 13.69 -0.43
CA CYS A 158 5.86 13.91 0.88
C CYS A 158 6.65 13.27 2.04
N GLY A 159 7.85 12.72 1.79
CA GLY A 159 8.69 12.10 2.82
C GLY A 159 8.32 10.66 3.15
N MET A 160 7.51 9.99 2.33
CA MET A 160 6.90 8.71 2.70
C MET A 160 7.65 7.49 2.17
N THR A 161 7.69 6.45 3.00
CA THR A 161 8.07 5.11 2.57
C THR A 161 6.90 4.46 1.84
N VAL A 162 7.16 3.85 0.70
CA VAL A 162 6.15 3.20 -0.15
C VAL A 162 6.39 1.69 -0.20
N LEU A 163 5.35 0.91 0.06
CA LEU A 163 5.29 -0.53 -0.15
C LEU A 163 4.43 -0.82 -1.39
N ILE A 164 4.94 -1.63 -2.31
CA ILE A 164 4.13 -2.25 -3.36
C ILE A 164 3.92 -3.69 -3.00
N SER A 165 2.69 -4.21 -3.09
CA SER A 165 2.41 -5.60 -2.74
C SER A 165 1.43 -6.28 -3.70
N ASP A 166 1.53 -7.60 -3.82
CA ASP A 166 0.51 -8.45 -4.45
C ASP A 166 -0.65 -8.84 -3.51
N TYR A 167 -0.59 -8.38 -2.26
CA TYR A 167 -1.47 -8.83 -1.18
C TYR A 167 -2.82 -8.13 -1.24
N PHE A 168 -3.73 -8.65 -2.08
CA PHE A 168 -5.09 -8.12 -2.14
C PHE A 168 -5.80 -8.21 -0.79
N GLU A 169 -5.72 -9.34 -0.09
CA GLU A 169 -6.39 -9.50 1.20
C GLU A 169 -5.52 -8.99 2.36
N TYR A 170 -6.11 -8.20 3.26
CA TYR A 170 -5.39 -7.61 4.40
C TYR A 170 -4.75 -8.66 5.32
N TYR A 171 -5.32 -9.86 5.46
CA TYR A 171 -4.71 -10.91 6.26
C TYR A 171 -3.38 -11.41 5.67
N ARG A 172 -3.18 -11.31 4.35
CA ARG A 172 -1.91 -11.66 3.69
C ARG A 172 -0.86 -10.59 3.92
N LEU A 173 -1.25 -9.31 3.81
CA LEU A 173 -0.38 -8.19 4.18
C LEU A 173 0.05 -8.29 5.65
N ALA A 174 -0.90 -8.53 6.55
CA ALA A 174 -0.63 -8.69 7.97
C ALA A 174 0.36 -9.84 8.23
N ALA A 175 0.19 -10.98 7.55
CA ALA A 175 1.12 -12.11 7.66
C ALA A 175 2.52 -11.75 7.14
N TYR A 176 2.62 -11.05 6.01
CA TYR A 176 3.88 -10.58 5.44
C TYR A 176 4.65 -9.67 6.41
N LEU A 177 3.96 -8.70 7.01
CA LEU A 177 4.56 -7.77 7.98
C LEU A 177 4.96 -8.49 9.27
N ALA A 178 4.10 -9.37 9.80
CA ALA A 178 4.35 -10.12 11.05
C ALA A 178 5.51 -11.15 10.95
N TRP A 179 5.92 -11.50 9.73
CA TRP A 179 7.13 -12.28 9.51
C TRP A 179 8.41 -11.44 9.67
N ARG A 180 8.35 -10.13 9.39
CA ARG A 180 9.50 -9.23 9.37
C ARG A 180 9.66 -8.39 10.64
N THR A 181 8.57 -8.12 11.36
CA THR A 181 8.60 -7.48 12.68
C THR A 181 7.86 -8.27 13.74
N LYS A 182 8.26 -8.09 15.01
CA LYS A 182 7.52 -8.58 16.19
C LYS A 182 6.79 -7.46 16.94
N GLU A 183 7.06 -6.22 16.56
CA GLU A 183 6.39 -5.05 17.13
C GLU A 183 4.94 -4.93 16.63
N ARG A 184 4.23 -3.96 17.18
CA ARG A 184 2.84 -3.69 16.83
C ARG A 184 2.69 -3.37 15.34
N ILE A 185 1.61 -3.88 14.77
CA ILE A 185 1.19 -3.59 13.40
C ILE A 185 -0.19 -2.94 13.45
N GLY A 186 -0.33 -1.80 12.80
CA GLY A 186 -1.60 -1.13 12.56
C GLY A 186 -1.86 -1.04 11.05
N ILE A 187 -3.11 -1.23 10.65
CA ILE A 187 -3.56 -0.98 9.28
C ILE A 187 -4.55 0.17 9.31
N VAL A 188 -4.32 1.17 8.48
CA VAL A 188 -5.13 2.37 8.37
C VAL A 188 -6.03 2.24 7.15
N MET A 189 -7.32 2.55 7.32
CA MET A 189 -8.31 2.47 6.27
C MET A 189 -9.53 3.35 6.53
N GLY A 190 -10.31 3.65 5.50
CA GLY A 190 -11.62 4.26 5.65
C GLY A 190 -12.72 3.24 5.98
N ALA A 191 -13.83 3.72 6.54
CA ALA A 191 -15.05 2.94 6.78
C ALA A 191 -15.54 2.14 5.54
N PRO A 192 -15.46 2.63 4.28
CA PRO A 192 -15.81 1.84 3.10
C PRO A 192 -14.99 0.55 2.98
N SER A 193 -13.68 0.62 3.23
CA SER A 193 -12.80 -0.55 3.16
C SER A 193 -13.05 -1.53 4.29
N LEU A 194 -13.48 -1.05 5.46
CA LEU A 194 -13.91 -1.93 6.55
C LEU A 194 -15.23 -2.64 6.20
N ILE A 195 -16.18 -1.97 5.55
CA ILE A 195 -17.41 -2.61 5.03
C ILE A 195 -17.03 -3.71 4.03
N GLU A 196 -16.15 -3.41 3.06
CA GLU A 196 -15.65 -4.39 2.09
C GLU A 196 -14.95 -5.58 2.74
N LEU A 197 -14.23 -5.36 3.85
CA LEU A 197 -13.54 -6.42 4.60
C LEU A 197 -14.51 -7.48 5.15
N PHE A 198 -15.77 -7.12 5.39
CA PHE A 198 -16.83 -8.03 5.82
C PHE A 198 -17.57 -8.70 4.66
N GLU A 199 -17.22 -8.46 3.39
CA GLU A 199 -17.84 -9.17 2.27
C GLU A 199 -17.28 -10.60 2.11
N GLU A 200 -18.10 -11.61 2.40
CA GLU A 200 -17.68 -13.03 2.39
C GLU A 200 -17.16 -13.53 1.03
N LYS A 201 -17.56 -12.89 -0.07
CA LYS A 201 -17.15 -13.26 -1.45
C LYS A 201 -15.62 -13.30 -1.60
N TYR A 202 -14.89 -12.49 -0.82
CA TYR A 202 -13.42 -12.46 -0.86
C TYR A 202 -12.74 -13.64 -0.16
N TYR A 203 -13.48 -14.46 0.59
CA TYR A 203 -12.91 -15.54 1.42
C TYR A 203 -13.38 -16.94 1.03
N THR A 204 -14.03 -17.08 -0.13
CA THR A 204 -14.56 -18.37 -0.62
C THR A 204 -13.49 -19.44 -0.85
N GLN A 205 -12.22 -19.03 -1.01
CA GLN A 205 -11.08 -19.94 -1.18
C GLN A 205 -10.43 -20.38 0.14
N LEU A 206 -10.82 -19.78 1.28
CA LEU A 206 -10.32 -20.16 2.60
C LEU A 206 -11.21 -21.27 3.18
N PRO A 207 -10.65 -22.41 3.65
CA PRO A 207 -11.42 -23.47 4.28
C PRO A 207 -12.32 -23.01 5.44
N GLY A 208 -11.87 -22.04 6.24
CA GLY A 208 -12.63 -21.42 7.32
C GLY A 208 -13.26 -20.08 6.96
N GLY A 209 -13.29 -19.70 5.68
CA GLY A 209 -13.95 -18.50 5.18
C GLY A 209 -13.54 -17.21 5.89
N ILE A 210 -14.53 -16.36 6.17
CA ILE A 210 -14.34 -15.05 6.82
C ILE A 210 -13.74 -15.16 8.23
N LEU A 211 -14.09 -16.21 8.98
CA LEU A 211 -13.55 -16.42 10.33
C LEU A 211 -12.06 -16.74 10.30
N GLU A 212 -11.63 -17.55 9.33
CA GLU A 212 -10.20 -17.81 9.12
C GLU A 212 -9.45 -16.54 8.71
N SER A 213 -10.03 -15.71 7.84
CA SER A 213 -9.46 -14.42 7.43
C SER A 213 -9.22 -13.51 8.65
N PHE A 214 -10.26 -13.28 9.46
CA PHE A 214 -10.13 -12.41 10.65
C PHE A 214 -9.22 -13.00 11.73
N GLY A 215 -9.23 -14.32 11.93
CA GLY A 215 -8.31 -14.98 12.85
C GLY A 215 -6.84 -14.81 12.45
N ARG A 216 -6.55 -14.80 11.14
CA ARG A 216 -5.21 -14.51 10.60
C ARG A 216 -4.86 -13.02 10.69
N LEU A 217 -5.78 -12.14 10.31
CA LEU A 217 -5.60 -10.68 10.29
C LEU A 217 -5.28 -10.13 11.68
N PHE A 218 -6.08 -10.51 12.68
CA PHE A 218 -5.97 -9.98 14.03
C PHE A 218 -4.99 -10.74 14.95
N LYS A 219 -4.17 -11.61 14.37
CA LYS A 219 -3.05 -12.25 15.07
C LYS A 219 -2.10 -11.17 15.61
N ASN A 220 -1.43 -11.46 16.72
CA ASN A 220 -0.47 -10.55 17.37
C ASN A 220 -1.07 -9.18 17.76
N ASN A 221 -2.38 -9.13 18.06
CA ASN A 221 -3.14 -7.91 18.37
C ASN A 221 -2.92 -6.78 17.37
N LEU A 222 -2.89 -7.10 16.07
CA LEU A 222 -3.04 -6.10 15.02
C LEU A 222 -4.35 -5.33 15.24
N LYS A 223 -4.35 -4.02 14.93
CA LYS A 223 -5.54 -3.17 15.00
C LYS A 223 -5.78 -2.48 13.66
N LEU A 224 -7.05 -2.27 13.33
CA LEU A 224 -7.45 -1.41 12.21
C LEU A 224 -7.76 -0.01 12.75
N TYR A 225 -7.19 1.00 12.14
CA TYR A 225 -7.42 2.42 12.41
C TYR A 225 -8.38 2.93 11.34
N VAL A 226 -9.60 3.27 11.76
CA VAL A 226 -10.73 3.43 10.85
C VAL A 226 -11.13 4.89 10.76
N TYR A 227 -10.89 5.47 9.59
CA TYR A 227 -11.28 6.82 9.24
C TYR A 227 -12.76 6.87 8.83
N PRO A 228 -13.53 7.86 9.31
CA PRO A 228 -14.96 7.88 9.06
C PRO A 228 -15.28 8.28 7.61
N LEU A 229 -16.49 7.95 7.18
CA LEU A 229 -17.02 8.34 5.87
C LEU A 229 -18.14 9.36 6.04
N MET A 230 -18.01 10.52 5.41
CA MET A 230 -19.13 11.45 5.27
C MET A 230 -20.01 11.06 4.08
N ASN A 231 -21.32 10.91 4.31
CA ASN A 231 -22.28 10.84 3.23
C ASN A 231 -22.50 12.25 2.64
N PRO A 232 -22.18 12.50 1.35
CA PRO A 232 -22.26 13.83 0.78
C PRO A 232 -23.70 14.35 0.63
N THR A 233 -24.70 13.46 0.61
CA THR A 233 -26.12 13.82 0.43
C THR A 233 -26.82 14.04 1.76
N SER A 234 -26.61 13.16 2.74
CA SER A 234 -27.29 13.24 4.04
C SER A 234 -26.49 14.00 5.11
N GLY A 235 -25.18 14.20 4.91
CA GLY A 235 -24.28 14.72 5.95
C GLY A 235 -24.08 13.76 7.12
N GLN A 236 -24.54 12.50 6.99
CA GLN A 236 -24.36 11.49 8.02
C GLN A 236 -22.95 10.93 7.99
N LEU A 237 -22.32 10.85 9.17
CA LEU A 237 -21.01 10.25 9.35
C LEU A 237 -21.16 8.76 9.65
N THR A 238 -20.52 7.91 8.84
CA THR A 238 -20.34 6.48 9.12
C THR A 238 -19.02 6.27 9.85
N THR A 239 -19.08 5.73 11.06
CA THR A 239 -17.97 5.41 11.95
C THR A 239 -18.02 3.92 12.32
N ILE A 240 -17.11 3.43 13.17
CA ILE A 240 -17.14 2.03 13.61
C ILE A 240 -18.35 1.73 14.52
N GLU A 241 -18.97 2.74 15.11
CA GLU A 241 -20.12 2.57 16.01
C GLU A 241 -21.43 2.36 15.23
N ASN A 242 -21.54 2.86 14.00
CA ASN A 242 -22.75 2.80 13.18
C ASN A 242 -22.54 2.19 11.78
N LEU A 243 -21.44 1.46 11.60
CA LEU A 243 -21.07 0.84 10.35
C LEU A 243 -22.14 -0.19 9.91
N PRO A 244 -22.63 -0.13 8.65
CA PRO A 244 -23.61 -1.10 8.16
C PRO A 244 -22.94 -2.46 7.94
N VAL A 245 -23.28 -3.44 8.77
CA VAL A 245 -22.81 -4.83 8.66
C VAL A 245 -24.01 -5.72 8.35
N ALA A 246 -23.81 -6.77 7.56
CA ALA A 246 -24.86 -7.75 7.28
C ALA A 246 -25.35 -8.42 8.59
N PRO A 247 -26.66 -8.66 8.78
CA PRO A 247 -27.21 -9.19 10.04
C PRO A 247 -26.51 -10.46 10.55
N GLU A 248 -26.12 -11.35 9.65
CA GLU A 248 -25.40 -12.60 9.92
C GLU A 248 -23.97 -12.37 10.45
N LEU A 249 -23.36 -11.21 10.17
CA LEU A 249 -22.00 -10.84 10.58
C LEU A 249 -21.96 -9.88 11.77
N GLU A 250 -23.11 -9.35 12.23
CA GLU A 250 -23.18 -8.41 13.36
C GLU A 250 -22.52 -8.96 14.63
N LYS A 251 -22.68 -10.26 14.92
CA LYS A 251 -22.06 -10.89 16.10
C LYS A 251 -20.55 -10.98 15.99
N LEU A 252 -20.04 -11.25 14.79
CA LEU A 252 -18.60 -11.26 14.53
C LEU A 252 -18.03 -9.84 14.65
N TYR A 253 -18.70 -8.86 14.06
CA TYR A 253 -18.32 -7.45 14.18
C TYR A 253 -18.29 -6.99 15.64
N GLY A 254 -19.37 -7.24 16.38
CA GLY A 254 -19.48 -6.89 17.81
C GLY A 254 -18.35 -7.51 18.63
N TYR A 255 -18.10 -8.81 18.46
CA TYR A 255 -16.98 -9.49 19.13
C TYR A 255 -15.62 -8.83 18.82
N LEU A 256 -15.36 -8.48 17.55
CA LEU A 256 -14.12 -7.84 17.13
C LEU A 256 -14.02 -6.39 17.64
N ALA A 257 -15.12 -5.65 17.69
CA ALA A 257 -15.19 -4.31 18.24
C ALA A 257 -14.93 -4.32 19.76
N ASP A 258 -15.61 -5.19 20.51
CA ASP A 258 -15.52 -5.30 21.97
C ASP A 258 -14.10 -5.64 22.45
N ARG A 259 -13.34 -6.42 21.66
CA ARG A 259 -11.92 -6.72 21.96
C ARG A 259 -10.94 -5.61 21.54
N GLY A 260 -11.43 -4.50 20.97
CA GLY A 260 -10.61 -3.37 20.53
C GLY A 260 -9.84 -3.61 19.23
N SER A 261 -10.38 -4.42 18.31
CA SER A 261 -9.75 -4.67 16.99
C SER A 261 -9.82 -3.44 16.07
N PHE A 262 -10.78 -2.56 16.31
CA PHE A 262 -11.02 -1.34 15.55
C PHE A 262 -10.76 -0.13 16.46
N VAL A 263 -10.01 0.84 15.95
CA VAL A 263 -9.74 2.12 16.59
C VAL A 263 -10.37 3.20 15.73
N ALA A 264 -11.37 3.89 16.26
CA ALA A 264 -11.96 5.04 15.58
C ALA A 264 -10.92 6.14 15.44
N LEU A 265 -10.79 6.73 14.25
CA LEU A 265 -10.10 8.00 14.06
C LEU A 265 -11.13 9.11 14.21
N ASP A 266 -11.22 9.68 15.41
CA ASP A 266 -12.14 10.76 15.78
C ASP A 266 -11.44 12.12 15.87
N ASN A 267 -10.11 12.12 15.71
CA ASN A 267 -9.22 13.29 15.65
C ASN A 267 -9.01 13.81 14.21
N PHE A 268 -9.86 13.38 13.27
CA PHE A 268 -9.81 13.74 11.85
C PHE A 268 -10.16 15.21 11.60
N ASN A 269 -9.66 15.75 10.49
CA ASN A 269 -10.10 17.04 9.99
C ASN A 269 -11.40 16.92 9.16
N PRO A 270 -12.54 17.47 9.62
CA PRO A 270 -13.81 17.35 8.92
C PRO A 270 -13.81 17.95 7.51
N ASP A 271 -12.98 18.98 7.25
CA ASP A 271 -12.92 19.67 5.96
C ASP A 271 -12.40 18.73 4.86
N TYR A 272 -11.57 17.76 5.23
CA TYR A 272 -11.01 16.80 4.29
C TYR A 272 -11.99 15.67 3.93
N LEU A 273 -13.03 15.38 4.72
CA LEU A 273 -13.95 14.24 4.48
C LEU A 273 -14.65 14.27 3.10
N SER A 274 -14.70 15.43 2.46
CA SER A 274 -15.30 15.64 1.13
C SER A 274 -14.32 15.48 -0.04
N ILE A 275 -13.04 15.25 0.23
CA ILE A 275 -12.00 15.10 -0.78
C ILE A 275 -11.94 13.64 -1.25
N TYR A 276 -12.09 13.44 -2.56
CA TYR A 276 -11.94 12.12 -3.17
C TYR A 276 -10.92 12.17 -4.31
N SER A 277 -9.95 11.24 -4.33
CA SER A 277 -8.91 11.21 -5.37
C SER A 277 -9.45 11.16 -6.79
N ARG A 278 -10.63 10.53 -7.01
CA ARG A 278 -11.31 10.50 -8.32
C ARG A 278 -11.73 11.89 -8.80
N ASP A 279 -12.15 12.75 -7.87
CA ASP A 279 -12.61 14.11 -8.19
C ASP A 279 -11.39 15.00 -8.45
N VAL A 280 -10.32 14.85 -7.66
CA VAL A 280 -9.02 15.48 -7.91
C VAL A 280 -8.49 15.12 -9.29
N LEU A 281 -8.48 13.82 -9.64
CA LEU A 281 -8.03 13.33 -10.94
C LEU A 281 -8.85 13.91 -12.09
N LYS A 282 -10.18 13.99 -11.95
CA LYS A 282 -11.05 14.60 -12.94
C LYS A 282 -10.72 16.08 -13.14
N LYS A 283 -10.54 16.83 -12.03
CA LYS A 283 -10.21 18.25 -12.06
C LYS A 283 -8.84 18.52 -12.68
N ILE A 284 -7.84 17.68 -12.42
CA ILE A 284 -6.52 17.75 -13.09
C ILE A 284 -6.71 17.61 -14.60
N ALA A 285 -7.46 16.60 -15.05
CA ALA A 285 -7.67 16.35 -16.48
C ALA A 285 -8.46 17.47 -17.19
N THR A 286 -9.34 18.18 -16.48
CA THR A 286 -10.12 19.31 -17.02
C THR A 286 -9.46 20.67 -16.85
N GLY A 287 -8.30 20.75 -16.19
CA GLY A 287 -7.63 22.03 -15.90
C GLY A 287 -8.28 22.88 -14.82
N ASP A 288 -9.13 22.30 -13.96
CA ASP A 288 -9.79 23.01 -12.86
C ASP A 288 -8.84 23.17 -11.66
N LEU A 289 -8.28 24.35 -11.46
CA LEU A 289 -7.25 24.62 -10.44
C LEU A 289 -7.70 24.37 -8.98
N ALA A 290 -9.00 24.19 -8.71
CA ALA A 290 -9.48 23.86 -7.37
C ALA A 290 -8.92 22.54 -6.82
N TRP A 291 -8.36 21.66 -7.66
CA TRP A 291 -7.70 20.44 -7.19
C TRP A 291 -6.42 20.71 -6.38
N LYS A 292 -5.79 21.88 -6.55
CA LYS A 292 -4.55 22.21 -5.85
C LYS A 292 -4.74 22.30 -4.34
N ASP A 293 -5.91 22.75 -3.89
CA ASP A 293 -6.27 22.85 -2.47
C ASP A 293 -6.71 21.48 -1.87
N MET A 294 -6.75 20.43 -2.68
CA MET A 294 -7.17 19.07 -2.27
C MET A 294 -5.99 18.14 -2.01
N VAL A 295 -4.76 18.58 -2.29
CA VAL A 295 -3.53 17.80 -2.17
C VAL A 295 -2.52 18.53 -1.27
N PRO A 296 -1.64 17.79 -0.57
CA PRO A 296 -0.62 18.40 0.28
C PRO A 296 0.27 19.40 -0.45
N ASP A 297 0.86 20.31 0.33
CA ASP A 297 1.82 21.29 -0.16
C ASP A 297 2.96 20.62 -0.96
N GLY A 298 3.33 21.22 -2.08
CA GLY A 298 4.36 20.70 -3.00
C GLY A 298 3.92 19.56 -3.92
N VAL A 299 2.85 18.82 -3.59
CA VAL A 299 2.28 17.78 -4.47
C VAL A 299 1.72 18.41 -5.74
N SER A 300 1.04 19.56 -5.60
CA SER A 300 0.45 20.27 -6.74
C SER A 300 1.50 20.80 -7.71
N ASP A 301 2.58 21.39 -7.20
CA ASP A 301 3.70 21.87 -8.01
C ASP A 301 4.36 20.69 -8.76
N LEU A 302 4.61 19.57 -8.08
CA LEU A 302 5.22 18.40 -8.70
C LEU A 302 4.34 17.79 -9.81
N ILE A 303 3.02 17.75 -9.60
CA ILE A 303 2.07 17.30 -10.63
C ILE A 303 2.13 18.19 -11.87
N VAL A 304 2.20 19.52 -11.70
CA VAL A 304 2.29 20.49 -12.80
C VAL A 304 3.63 20.35 -13.53
N ASP A 305 4.74 20.40 -12.78
CA ASP A 305 6.10 20.36 -13.33
C ASP A 305 6.38 19.07 -14.12
N ARG A 306 5.92 17.93 -13.60
CA ARG A 306 6.12 16.61 -14.24
C ARG A 306 4.99 16.22 -15.18
N ARG A 307 3.95 17.05 -15.30
CA ARG A 307 2.75 16.80 -16.09
C ARG A 307 2.14 15.43 -15.76
N PHE A 308 2.04 15.12 -14.48
CA PHE A 308 1.45 13.88 -14.02
C PHE A 308 -0.07 13.88 -14.23
N PHE A 309 -0.64 12.67 -14.37
CA PHE A 309 -2.09 12.45 -14.52
C PHE A 309 -2.78 13.24 -15.64
N GLY A 310 -2.04 13.62 -16.68
CA GLY A 310 -2.57 14.39 -17.81
C GLY A 310 -2.72 15.89 -17.53
N CYS A 311 -2.12 16.41 -16.46
CA CYS A 311 -2.08 17.84 -16.18
C CYS A 311 -1.49 18.61 -17.38
N GLN A 312 -2.25 19.58 -17.90
CA GLN A 312 -1.76 20.52 -18.88
C GLN A 312 -1.11 21.68 -18.12
N GLY A 313 0.16 21.96 -18.45
CA GLY A 313 0.98 22.93 -17.72
C GLY A 313 0.47 24.36 -17.80
#